data_AF-A0A2H0DPA1-F1
#
_entry.id   AF-A0A2H0DPA1-F1
#
_cell.length_a   1.000
_cell.length_b   1.000
_cell.length_c   1.000
_cell.angle_alpha   90.00
_cell.angle_beta   90.00
_cell.angle_gamma   90.00
#
_symmetry.space_group_name_H-M   'P 1'
#
loop_
_entity.id
_entity.type
_entity.pdbx_description
1 polymer ?
#
loop_
_entity_poly.entity_id
_entity_poly.type
_entity_poly.pdbx_seq_one_letter_code
_entity_poly.pdbx_strand_id
1 'polypeptide(L)'
;MREPGGEIPPGYSPSRNLPKEIKTILANCLAHGWRRFVETAENFPEECGYVLKLLGDVYKNDAVAKKRGIEGAVRLHFHQERSGPLMQNLHAWMQAQFAERKVEPNSSLGEAIRYMLKHWKALTLFLRKAGAPLDNNLVERALKRAIQHRKNSLFYKTDQGARVGDLYMGLIHTCELNGVDPFDYLTRLQENAKPVRSRPRQWLPWNHPRDPARPPPG
;
A
#
# COMPACT_ATOMS: atom_id res chain seq x y z
N MET A 1 -5.30 -2.64 -38.61
CA MET A 1 -5.18 -1.17 -38.58
C MET A 1 -6.34 -0.62 -37.75
N ARG A 2 -6.06 0.03 -36.61
CA ARG A 2 -7.01 0.85 -35.84
C ARG A 2 -6.24 2.06 -35.34
N GLU A 3 -6.86 3.24 -35.53
CA GLU A 3 -6.24 4.55 -35.47
C GLU A 3 -5.94 5.07 -34.05
N PRO A 4 -5.00 6.03 -33.90
CA PRO A 4 -4.67 6.67 -32.63
C PRO A 4 -5.48 7.96 -32.45
N GLY A 5 -6.26 8.07 -31.38
CA GLY A 5 -7.00 9.31 -31.10
C GLY A 5 -8.13 9.12 -30.11
N GLY A 6 -7.80 9.03 -28.82
CA GLY A 6 -8.78 9.12 -27.75
C GLY A 6 -8.24 10.06 -26.68
N GLU A 7 -8.71 11.30 -26.69
CA GLU A 7 -8.44 12.29 -25.65
C GLU A 7 -8.80 11.74 -24.27
N ILE A 8 -7.94 11.97 -23.29
CA ILE A 8 -8.19 11.60 -21.89
C ILE A 8 -9.12 12.68 -21.30
N PRO A 9 -10.37 12.35 -20.92
CA PRO A 9 -11.28 13.33 -20.37
C PRO A 9 -10.79 13.87 -19.01
N PRO A 10 -11.02 15.15 -18.69
CA PRO A 10 -10.61 15.77 -17.44
C PRO A 10 -11.43 15.17 -16.30
N GLY A 11 -10.76 14.42 -15.42
CA GLY A 11 -11.39 13.63 -14.34
C GLY A 11 -10.68 12.30 -14.02
N TYR A 12 -9.57 12.00 -14.69
CA TYR A 12 -8.78 10.79 -14.49
C TYR A 12 -8.22 10.66 -13.06
N SER A 13 -8.94 9.95 -12.19
CA SER A 13 -8.39 9.38 -10.96
C SER A 13 -7.86 7.97 -11.27
N PRO A 14 -6.54 7.69 -11.15
CA PRO A 14 -5.97 6.37 -11.46
C PRO A 14 -6.47 5.23 -10.55
N SER A 15 -7.31 5.51 -9.56
CA SER A 15 -7.58 4.62 -8.43
C SER A 15 -8.67 3.57 -8.64
N ARG A 16 -9.34 3.51 -9.81
CA ARG A 16 -10.54 2.64 -9.98
C ARG A 16 -10.69 1.91 -11.31
N ASN A 17 -9.64 1.79 -12.12
CA ASN A 17 -9.69 0.92 -13.30
C ASN A 17 -9.38 -0.52 -12.90
N LEU A 18 -10.42 -1.26 -12.51
CA LEU A 18 -10.31 -2.71 -12.32
C LEU A 18 -10.17 -3.38 -13.69
N PRO A 19 -9.23 -4.34 -13.87
CA PRO A 19 -9.13 -5.10 -15.10
C PRO A 19 -10.44 -5.82 -15.39
N LYS A 20 -11.01 -5.64 -16.58
CA LYS A 20 -12.31 -6.26 -16.96
C LYS A 20 -12.22 -7.79 -17.08
N GLU A 21 -11.02 -8.31 -17.34
CA GLU A 21 -10.77 -9.71 -17.66
C GLU A 21 -10.31 -10.55 -16.44
N ILE A 22 -9.98 -9.90 -15.32
CA ILE A 22 -9.45 -10.55 -14.13
C ILE A 22 -10.42 -10.36 -12.96
N LYS A 23 -10.90 -11.47 -12.39
CA LYS A 23 -11.68 -11.44 -11.14
C LYS A 23 -10.85 -10.77 -10.04
N THR A 24 -11.21 -9.53 -9.72
CA THR A 24 -10.47 -8.71 -8.75
C THR A 24 -11.29 -8.54 -7.48
N ILE A 25 -10.66 -8.73 -6.33
CA ILE A 25 -11.26 -8.45 -5.02
C ILE A 25 -10.63 -7.16 -4.49
N LEU A 26 -11.45 -6.14 -4.26
CA LEU A 26 -10.98 -4.85 -3.76
C LEU A 26 -10.71 -4.91 -2.25
N ALA A 27 -9.49 -4.55 -1.86
CA ALA A 27 -9.08 -4.32 -0.48
C ALA A 27 -8.66 -2.86 -0.31
N ASN A 28 -9.18 -2.18 0.71
CA ASN A 28 -8.74 -0.83 1.06
C ASN A 28 -7.85 -0.89 2.29
N CYS A 29 -6.79 -0.07 2.30
CA CYS A 29 -5.87 0.04 3.42
C CYS A 29 -6.55 0.68 4.64
N LEU A 30 -6.58 -0.04 5.76
CA LEU A 30 -7.18 0.44 7.01
C LEU A 30 -6.42 1.65 7.58
N ALA A 31 -5.13 1.80 7.26
CA ALA A 31 -4.33 2.96 7.65
C ALA A 31 -4.86 4.28 7.06
N HIS A 32 -5.53 4.26 5.90
CA HIS A 32 -6.22 5.45 5.37
C HIS A 32 -7.43 5.84 6.19
N GLY A 33 -8.17 4.86 6.72
CA GLY A 33 -9.23 5.11 7.70
C GLY A 33 -8.66 5.71 8.97
N TRP A 34 -7.64 5.06 9.54
CA TRP A 34 -6.94 5.51 10.75
C TRP A 34 -6.45 6.96 10.65
N ARG A 35 -5.75 7.32 9.57
CA ARG A 35 -5.15 8.65 9.40
C ARG A 35 -6.19 9.76 9.47
N ARG A 36 -7.37 9.57 8.89
CA ARG A 36 -8.46 10.56 8.94
C ARG A 36 -8.91 10.87 10.37
N PHE A 37 -8.93 9.88 11.26
CA PHE A 37 -9.25 10.11 12.68
C PHE A 37 -8.08 10.76 13.43
N VAL A 38 -6.83 10.46 13.09
CA VAL A 38 -5.67 11.17 13.65
C VAL A 38 -5.71 12.65 13.29
N GLU A 39 -5.94 12.97 12.01
CA GLU A 39 -6.03 14.35 11.49
C GLU A 39 -7.21 15.14 12.11
N THR A 40 -8.21 14.44 12.63
CA THR A 40 -9.42 15.04 13.21
C THR A 40 -9.38 15.08 14.75
N ALA A 41 -8.42 14.39 15.37
CA ALA A 41 -8.41 14.14 16.82
C ALA A 41 -8.29 15.40 17.67
N GLU A 42 -7.67 16.46 17.17
CA GLU A 42 -7.57 17.73 17.90
C GLU A 42 -8.95 18.37 18.11
N ASN A 43 -9.85 18.23 17.14
CA ASN A 43 -11.18 18.82 17.17
C ASN A 43 -12.22 17.91 17.83
N PHE A 44 -11.99 16.59 17.84
CA PHE A 44 -12.93 15.57 18.35
C PHE A 44 -12.18 14.49 19.15
N PRO A 45 -11.54 14.84 20.28
CA PRO A 45 -10.60 13.96 20.97
C PRO A 45 -11.26 12.70 21.55
N GLU A 46 -12.50 12.79 22.01
CA GLU A 46 -13.21 11.63 22.61
C GLU A 46 -13.62 10.62 21.54
N GLU A 47 -14.28 11.08 20.47
CA GLU A 47 -14.75 10.26 19.37
C GLU A 47 -13.58 9.65 18.59
N CYS A 48 -12.58 10.46 18.24
CA CYS A 48 -11.39 9.96 17.58
C CYS A 48 -10.61 9.01 18.49
N GLY A 49 -10.49 9.31 19.80
CA GLY A 49 -9.84 8.44 20.78
C GLY A 49 -10.49 7.05 20.85
N TYR A 50 -11.82 6.99 20.86
CA TYR A 50 -12.57 5.74 20.84
C TYR A 50 -12.26 4.91 19.58
N VAL A 51 -12.33 5.53 18.40
CA VAL A 51 -12.06 4.85 17.11
C VAL A 51 -10.60 4.37 17.04
N LEU A 52 -9.64 5.23 17.38
CA LEU A 52 -8.21 4.92 17.33
C LEU A 52 -7.84 3.81 18.32
N LYS A 53 -8.48 3.76 19.49
CA LYS A 53 -8.29 2.66 20.45
C LYS A 53 -8.75 1.32 19.87
N LEU A 54 -9.97 1.25 19.33
CA LEU A 54 -10.51 0.00 18.75
C LEU A 54 -9.68 -0.48 17.56
N LEU A 55 -9.32 0.43 16.65
CA LEU A 55 -8.43 0.07 15.55
C LEU A 55 -7.06 -0.35 16.09
N GLY A 56 -6.56 0.28 17.14
CA GLY A 56 -5.27 -0.05 17.77
C GLY A 56 -5.27 -1.48 18.28
N ASP A 57 -6.35 -1.93 18.90
CA ASP A 57 -6.50 -3.31 19.35
C ASP A 57 -6.59 -4.30 18.17
N VAL A 58 -7.18 -3.89 17.05
CA VAL A 58 -7.15 -4.69 15.80
C VAL A 58 -5.72 -4.84 15.26
N TYR A 59 -4.91 -3.79 15.28
CA TYR A 59 -3.50 -3.87 14.88
C TYR A 59 -2.64 -4.68 15.87
N LYS A 60 -2.93 -4.63 17.18
CA LYS A 60 -2.27 -5.51 18.17
C LYS A 60 -2.54 -6.98 17.86
N ASN A 61 -3.78 -7.33 17.53
CA ASN A 61 -4.12 -8.69 17.10
C ASN A 61 -3.33 -9.10 15.86
N ASP A 62 -3.21 -8.23 14.85
CA ASP A 62 -2.42 -8.52 13.65
C ASP A 62 -0.93 -8.72 13.97
N ALA A 63 -0.37 -7.90 14.87
CA ALA A 63 1.00 -8.07 15.35
C ALA A 63 1.21 -9.41 16.08
N VAL A 64 0.24 -9.85 16.90
CA VAL A 64 0.26 -11.17 17.54
C VAL A 64 0.23 -12.29 16.50
N ALA A 65 -0.63 -12.19 15.49
CA ALA A 65 -0.70 -13.17 14.41
C ALA A 65 0.64 -13.29 13.67
N LYS A 66 1.25 -12.16 13.31
CA LYS A 66 2.58 -12.10 12.68
C LYS A 66 3.67 -12.71 13.55
N LYS A 67 3.74 -12.33 14.83
CA LYS A 67 4.75 -12.86 15.77
C LYS A 67 4.65 -14.37 15.95
N ARG A 68 3.45 -14.93 15.84
CA ARG A 68 3.20 -16.38 15.95
C ARG A 68 3.28 -17.12 14.62
N GLY A 69 3.59 -16.44 13.51
CA GLY A 69 3.61 -17.05 12.18
C GLY A 69 2.25 -17.56 11.70
N ILE A 70 1.15 -16.95 12.17
CA ILE A 70 -0.20 -17.35 11.79
C ILE A 70 -0.53 -16.73 10.42
N GLU A 71 -0.86 -17.58 9.45
CA GLU A 71 -1.09 -17.18 8.06
C GLU A 71 -2.38 -17.77 7.47
N GLY A 72 -2.71 -17.35 6.24
CA GLY A 72 -3.78 -17.95 5.44
C GLY A 72 -5.14 -18.00 6.15
N ALA A 73 -5.74 -19.19 6.18
CA ALA A 73 -7.04 -19.43 6.79
C ALA A 73 -7.01 -19.33 8.33
N VAL A 74 -5.89 -19.72 8.96
CA VAL A 74 -5.74 -19.64 10.42
C VAL A 74 -5.72 -18.17 10.86
N ARG A 75 -5.03 -17.31 10.10
CA ARG A 75 -5.03 -15.86 10.36
C ARG A 75 -6.41 -15.24 10.18
N LEU A 76 -7.13 -15.67 9.13
CA LEU A 76 -8.51 -15.23 8.90
C LEU A 76 -9.40 -15.56 10.10
N HIS A 77 -9.36 -16.81 10.57
CA HIS A 77 -10.17 -17.24 11.71
C HIS A 77 -9.80 -16.51 13.00
N PHE A 78 -8.50 -16.38 13.28
CA PHE A 78 -8.00 -15.60 14.41
C PHE A 78 -8.54 -14.16 14.41
N HIS A 79 -8.53 -13.50 13.25
CA HIS A 79 -9.10 -12.16 13.15
C HIS A 79 -10.63 -12.13 13.24
N GLN A 80 -11.34 -13.13 12.73
CA GLN A 80 -12.79 -13.24 12.92
C GLN A 80 -13.15 -13.31 14.39
N GLU A 81 -12.40 -14.06 15.20
CA GLU A 81 -12.62 -14.17 16.65
C GLU A 81 -12.20 -12.93 17.43
N ARG A 82 -10.99 -12.40 17.14
CA ARG A 82 -10.36 -11.37 17.98
C ARG A 82 -10.60 -9.95 17.51
N SER A 83 -10.64 -9.73 16.20
CA SER A 83 -10.84 -8.41 15.59
C SER A 83 -12.26 -8.20 15.05
N GLY A 84 -12.99 -9.28 14.73
CA GLY A 84 -14.35 -9.24 14.20
C GLY A 84 -15.32 -8.47 15.10
N PRO A 85 -15.43 -8.81 16.40
CA PRO A 85 -16.29 -8.09 17.34
C PRO A 85 -15.92 -6.61 17.48
N LEU A 86 -14.63 -6.28 17.51
CA LEU A 86 -14.16 -4.89 17.58
C LEU A 86 -14.62 -4.08 16.36
N MET A 87 -14.48 -4.65 15.16
CA MET A 87 -14.91 -4.00 13.92
C MET A 87 -16.45 -3.89 13.86
N GLN A 88 -17.19 -4.89 14.31
CA GLN A 88 -18.66 -4.83 14.37
C GLN A 88 -19.14 -3.72 15.32
N ASN A 89 -18.55 -3.64 16.51
CA ASN A 89 -18.85 -2.59 17.48
C ASN A 89 -18.54 -1.19 16.92
N LEU A 90 -17.39 -1.05 16.24
CA LEU A 90 -17.01 0.20 15.59
C LEU A 90 -18.01 0.58 14.48
N HIS A 91 -18.46 -0.37 13.67
CA HIS A 91 -19.47 -0.13 12.62
C HIS A 91 -20.78 0.38 13.20
N ALA A 92 -21.32 -0.32 14.20
CA ALA A 92 -22.56 0.04 14.85
C ALA A 92 -22.48 1.43 15.49
N TRP A 93 -21.39 1.71 16.19
CA TRP A 93 -21.13 3.02 16.79
C TRP A 93 -21.12 4.14 15.73
N MET A 94 -20.44 3.93 14.60
CA MET A 94 -20.38 4.91 13.50
C MET A 94 -21.75 5.15 12.85
N GLN A 95 -22.57 4.12 12.71
CA GLN A 95 -23.95 4.26 12.20
C GLN A 95 -24.82 5.05 13.18
N ALA A 96 -24.68 4.78 14.47
CA ALA A 96 -25.41 5.48 15.53
C ALA A 96 -25.10 6.99 15.56
N GLN A 97 -23.85 7.40 15.27
CA GLN A 97 -23.49 8.83 15.23
C GLN A 97 -24.38 9.66 14.30
N PHE A 98 -24.75 9.10 13.14
CA PHE A 98 -25.65 9.78 12.20
C PHE A 98 -27.12 9.52 12.50
N ALA A 99 -27.50 8.30 12.88
CA ALA A 99 -28.89 7.97 13.18
C ALA A 99 -29.44 8.80 14.35
N GLU A 100 -28.61 9.04 15.36
CA GLU A 100 -28.95 9.81 16.57
C GLU A 100 -28.59 11.30 16.44
N ARG A 101 -28.16 11.75 15.25
CA ARG A 101 -27.76 13.15 14.97
C ARG A 101 -26.71 13.72 15.93
N LYS A 102 -25.78 12.87 16.39
CA LYS A 102 -24.66 13.26 17.27
C LYS A 102 -23.53 13.97 16.52
N VAL A 103 -23.36 13.64 15.23
CA VAL A 103 -22.29 14.19 14.39
C VAL A 103 -22.88 14.85 13.16
N GLU A 104 -22.51 16.11 12.93
CA GLU A 104 -22.83 16.83 11.70
C GLU A 104 -22.11 16.17 10.51
N PRO A 105 -22.81 15.70 9.46
CA PRO A 105 -22.18 14.97 8.36
C PRO A 105 -21.04 15.70 7.68
N ASN A 106 -21.11 17.03 7.58
CA ASN A 106 -20.11 17.86 6.91
C ASN A 106 -19.00 18.37 7.85
N SER A 107 -19.00 17.97 9.12
CA SER A 107 -17.82 18.15 9.98
C SER A 107 -16.67 17.23 9.54
N SER A 108 -15.44 17.54 9.96
CA SER A 108 -14.28 16.68 9.71
C SER A 108 -14.47 15.26 10.28
N LEU A 109 -15.10 15.13 11.45
CA LEU A 109 -15.46 13.83 12.02
C LEU A 109 -16.52 13.12 11.16
N GLY A 110 -17.55 13.84 10.72
CA GLY A 110 -18.58 13.32 9.81
C GLY A 110 -17.97 12.80 8.49
N GLU A 111 -17.01 13.51 7.92
CA GLU A 111 -16.28 13.06 6.73
C GLU A 111 -15.46 11.79 6.98
N ALA A 112 -14.75 11.71 8.12
CA ALA A 112 -13.99 10.52 8.50
C ALA A 112 -14.89 9.29 8.68
N ILE A 113 -16.02 9.44 9.37
CA ILE A 113 -17.02 8.38 9.55
C ILE A 113 -17.64 7.97 8.21
N ARG A 114 -18.06 8.93 7.37
CA ARG A 114 -18.61 8.65 6.04
C ARG A 114 -17.62 7.86 5.19
N TYR A 115 -16.34 8.20 5.25
CA TYR A 115 -15.30 7.46 4.53
C TYR A 115 -15.24 5.98 4.97
N MET A 116 -15.18 5.73 6.29
CA MET A 116 -15.15 4.37 6.83
C MET A 116 -16.37 3.55 6.42
N LEU A 117 -17.57 4.12 6.59
CA LEU A 117 -18.83 3.45 6.25
C LEU A 117 -18.93 3.15 4.74
N LYS A 118 -18.59 4.14 3.90
CA LYS A 118 -18.58 3.99 2.43
C LYS A 118 -17.66 2.87 1.96
N HIS A 119 -16.52 2.69 2.62
CA HIS A 119 -15.50 1.73 2.24
C HIS A 119 -15.45 0.48 3.12
N TRP A 120 -16.45 0.28 3.98
CA TRP A 120 -16.43 -0.74 5.03
C TRP A 120 -16.09 -2.15 4.53
N LYS A 121 -16.74 -2.58 3.44
CA LYS A 121 -16.49 -3.90 2.83
C LYS A 121 -15.07 -4.04 2.27
N ALA A 122 -14.44 -2.98 1.79
CA ALA A 122 -13.07 -3.05 1.31
C ALA A 122 -12.06 -3.00 2.47
N LEU A 123 -12.34 -2.17 3.49
CA LEU A 123 -11.48 -1.99 4.67
C LEU A 123 -11.47 -3.21 5.60
N THR A 124 -12.54 -4.01 5.60
CA THR A 124 -12.69 -5.20 6.46
C THR A 124 -12.44 -6.51 5.71
N LEU A 125 -11.80 -6.49 4.53
CA LEU A 125 -11.62 -7.69 3.72
C LEU A 125 -10.83 -8.80 4.45
N PHE A 126 -9.91 -8.42 5.34
CA PHE A 126 -9.13 -9.34 6.19
C PHE A 126 -10.00 -10.25 7.08
N LEU A 127 -11.28 -9.92 7.28
CA LEU A 127 -12.26 -10.74 8.01
C LEU A 127 -13.03 -11.73 7.11
N ARG A 128 -12.84 -11.68 5.79
CA ARG A 128 -13.57 -12.52 4.81
C ARG A 128 -12.70 -13.26 3.81
N LYS A 129 -11.44 -12.83 3.61
CA LYS A 129 -10.52 -13.45 2.64
C LYS A 129 -9.19 -13.78 3.31
N ALA A 130 -8.82 -15.07 3.26
CA ALA A 130 -7.51 -15.53 3.68
C ALA A 130 -6.40 -14.79 2.92
N GLY A 131 -5.36 -14.36 3.63
CA GLY A 131 -4.23 -13.62 3.08
C GLY A 131 -4.49 -12.13 2.80
N ALA A 132 -5.71 -11.61 3.00
CA ALA A 132 -5.94 -10.17 2.88
C ALA A 132 -5.25 -9.41 4.04
N PRO A 133 -4.38 -8.42 3.75
CA PRO A 133 -3.69 -7.66 4.77
C PRO A 133 -4.60 -6.55 5.34
N LEU A 134 -4.27 -6.02 6.53
CA LEU A 134 -4.94 -4.85 7.11
C LEU A 134 -4.54 -3.55 6.38
N ASP A 135 -3.26 -3.47 6.01
CA ASP A 135 -2.67 -2.36 5.29
C ASP A 135 -1.88 -2.86 4.08
N ASN A 136 -1.70 -1.98 3.10
CA ASN A 136 -0.89 -2.21 1.91
C ASN A 136 0.41 -1.37 1.97
N ASN A 137 0.86 -0.95 3.17
CA ASN A 137 1.91 0.05 3.32
C ASN A 137 3.22 -0.36 2.62
N LEU A 138 3.54 -1.65 2.56
CA LEU A 138 4.69 -2.16 1.82
C LEU A 138 4.54 -1.91 0.30
N VAL A 139 3.37 -2.25 -0.24
CA VAL A 139 3.04 -2.04 -1.66
C VAL A 139 3.00 -0.55 -1.98
N GLU A 140 2.41 0.28 -1.12
CA GLU A 140 2.39 1.73 -1.30
C GLU A 140 3.80 2.34 -1.24
N ARG A 141 4.67 1.88 -0.32
CA ARG A 141 6.07 2.33 -0.27
C ARG A 141 6.81 1.96 -1.56
N ALA A 142 6.62 0.75 -2.09
CA ALA A 142 7.23 0.34 -3.35
C ALA A 142 6.71 1.17 -4.55
N LEU A 143 5.39 1.32 -4.66
CA LEU A 143 4.75 2.11 -5.72
C LEU A 143 5.10 3.60 -5.64
N LYS A 144 5.25 4.16 -4.43
CA LYS A 144 5.62 5.56 -4.23
C LYS A 144 6.97 5.89 -4.87
N ARG A 145 7.93 4.96 -4.84
CA ARG A 145 9.21 5.16 -5.54
C ARG A 145 8.97 5.26 -7.04
N ALA A 146 8.29 4.28 -7.63
CA ALA A 146 7.96 4.32 -9.06
C ALA A 146 7.22 5.62 -9.47
N ILE A 147 6.26 6.08 -8.66
CA ILE A 147 5.53 7.34 -8.88
C ILE A 147 6.46 8.56 -8.78
N GLN A 148 7.34 8.61 -7.77
CA GLN A 148 8.30 9.71 -7.61
C GLN A 148 9.25 9.79 -8.81
N HIS A 149 9.71 8.64 -9.31
CA HIS A 149 10.54 8.59 -10.50
C HIS A 149 9.78 9.04 -11.76
N ARG A 150 8.53 8.62 -11.95
CA ARG A 150 7.68 9.13 -13.03
C ARG A 150 7.47 10.65 -12.94
N LYS A 151 7.35 11.20 -11.73
CA LYS A 151 7.26 12.66 -11.53
C LYS A 151 8.58 13.38 -11.85
N ASN A 152 9.72 12.73 -11.60
CA ASN A 152 11.05 13.32 -11.82
C ASN A 152 11.56 13.13 -13.26
N SER A 153 11.09 12.12 -13.99
CA SER A 153 11.34 11.94 -15.42
C SER A 153 10.27 12.69 -16.22
N LEU A 154 10.55 13.96 -16.54
CA LEU A 154 9.59 14.85 -17.19
C LEU A 154 8.95 14.22 -18.43
N PHE A 155 9.71 13.56 -19.33
CA PHE A 155 9.19 12.81 -20.49
C PHE A 155 10.20 11.77 -21.02
N TYR A 156 9.71 10.72 -21.68
CA TYR A 156 10.52 9.88 -22.59
C TYR A 156 10.18 10.25 -24.04
N LYS A 157 11.19 10.56 -24.86
CA LYS A 157 11.01 10.97 -26.26
C LYS A 157 10.60 9.80 -27.18
N THR A 158 10.93 8.58 -26.80
CA THR A 158 10.67 7.36 -27.59
C THR A 158 10.31 6.19 -26.68
N ASP A 159 9.57 5.21 -27.20
CA ASP A 159 9.24 3.97 -26.48
C ASP A 159 10.49 3.20 -26.05
N GLN A 160 11.55 3.23 -26.87
CA GLN A 160 12.84 2.64 -26.52
C GLN A 160 13.50 3.36 -25.35
N GLY A 161 13.44 4.70 -25.31
CA GLY A 161 13.93 5.47 -24.18
C GLY A 161 13.16 5.17 -22.89
N ALA A 162 11.83 4.99 -22.99
CA ALA A 162 11.00 4.56 -21.87
C ALA A 162 11.40 3.16 -21.37
N ARG A 163 11.57 2.20 -22.29
CA ARG A 163 11.97 0.83 -21.96
C ARG A 163 13.33 0.77 -21.26
N VAL A 164 14.30 1.55 -21.73
CA VAL A 164 15.63 1.63 -21.09
C VAL A 164 15.51 2.27 -19.71
N GLY A 165 14.73 3.35 -19.59
CA GLY A 165 14.41 3.98 -18.32
C GLY A 165 13.83 2.98 -17.30
N ASP A 166 12.81 2.22 -17.69
CA ASP A 166 12.17 1.19 -16.86
C ASP A 166 13.17 0.11 -16.41
N LEU A 167 14.12 -0.26 -17.26
CA LEU A 167 15.15 -1.26 -16.96
C LEU A 167 16.12 -0.78 -15.86
N TYR A 168 16.68 0.43 -16.02
CA TYR A 168 17.54 1.02 -15.01
C TYR A 168 16.77 1.28 -13.71
N MET A 169 15.52 1.73 -13.82
CA MET A 169 14.62 1.91 -12.68
C MET A 169 14.42 0.62 -11.89
N GLY A 170 14.13 -0.49 -12.57
CA GLY A 170 13.99 -1.80 -11.94
C GLY A 170 15.27 -2.24 -11.24
N LEU A 171 16.43 -2.05 -11.88
CA LEU A 171 17.73 -2.39 -11.29
C LEU A 171 18.04 -1.56 -10.06
N ILE A 172 17.90 -0.23 -10.14
CA ILE A 172 18.13 0.68 -9.02
C ILE A 172 17.25 0.26 -7.84
N HIS A 173 15.94 0.11 -8.05
CA HIS A 173 15.03 -0.25 -6.97
C HIS A 173 15.36 -1.61 -6.35
N THR A 174 15.77 -2.58 -7.17
CA THR A 174 16.23 -3.89 -6.68
C THR A 174 17.47 -3.75 -5.80
N CYS A 175 18.43 -2.88 -6.15
CA CYS A 175 19.57 -2.57 -5.29
C CYS A 175 19.10 -1.98 -3.96
N GLU A 176 18.18 -1.01 -3.98
CA GLU A 176 17.67 -0.39 -2.75
C GLU A 176 16.99 -1.39 -1.81
N LEU A 177 16.21 -2.32 -2.37
CA LEU A 177 15.57 -3.40 -1.62
C LEU A 177 16.57 -4.41 -1.04
N ASN A 178 17.79 -4.49 -1.59
CA ASN A 178 18.85 -5.37 -1.09
C ASN A 178 19.88 -4.63 -0.22
N GLY A 179 19.67 -3.33 0.05
CA GLY A 179 20.64 -2.52 0.79
C GLY A 179 21.95 -2.33 0.03
N VAL A 180 21.90 -2.29 -1.30
CA VAL A 180 23.05 -2.12 -2.18
C VAL A 180 23.07 -0.70 -2.73
N ASP A 181 24.25 -0.09 -2.82
CA ASP A 181 24.43 1.19 -3.51
C ASP A 181 24.20 1.02 -5.02
N PRO A 182 23.17 1.66 -5.61
CA PRO A 182 22.84 1.48 -7.01
C PRO A 182 23.94 1.99 -7.96
N PHE A 183 24.68 3.04 -7.57
CA PHE A 183 25.68 3.65 -8.43
C PHE A 183 26.93 2.76 -8.57
N ASP A 184 27.47 2.26 -7.45
CA ASP A 184 28.55 1.27 -7.42
C ASP A 184 28.14 -0.01 -8.17
N TYR A 185 26.92 -0.50 -7.93
CA TYR A 185 26.41 -1.68 -8.62
C TYR A 185 26.37 -1.49 -10.15
N LEU A 186 25.79 -0.39 -10.64
CA LEU A 186 25.71 -0.12 -12.08
C LEU A 186 27.10 0.10 -12.70
N THR A 187 28.00 0.79 -11.99
CA THR A 187 29.39 0.98 -12.42
C THR A 187 30.09 -0.36 -12.60
N ARG A 188 29.97 -1.26 -11.63
CA ARG A 188 30.57 -2.61 -11.72
C ARG A 188 29.98 -3.47 -12.82
N LEU A 189 28.67 -3.36 -13.09
CA LEU A 189 28.06 -4.05 -14.24
C LEU A 189 28.69 -3.57 -15.55
N GLN A 190 28.92 -2.25 -15.68
CA GLN A 190 29.50 -1.65 -16.88
C GLN A 190 30.97 -2.05 -17.06
N GLU A 191 31.77 -2.02 -15.99
CA GLU A 191 33.18 -2.45 -15.99
C GLU A 191 33.34 -3.94 -16.32
N ASN A 192 32.36 -4.77 -15.94
CA ASN A 192 32.41 -6.21 -16.08
C ASN A 192 31.42 -6.76 -17.12
N ALA A 193 31.11 -5.97 -18.16
CA ALA A 193 30.06 -6.28 -19.13
C ALA A 193 30.17 -7.68 -19.78
N LYS A 194 31.38 -8.16 -20.09
CA LYS A 194 31.62 -9.51 -20.65
C LYS A 194 31.26 -10.61 -19.64
N PRO A 195 31.83 -10.64 -18.42
CA PRO A 195 31.40 -11.55 -17.36
C PRO A 195 29.90 -11.51 -17.06
N VAL A 196 29.31 -10.32 -16.94
CA VAL A 196 27.88 -10.12 -16.67
C VAL A 196 27.03 -10.80 -17.74
N ARG A 197 27.37 -10.63 -19.02
CA ARG A 197 26.64 -11.26 -20.13
C ARG A 197 26.75 -12.79 -20.11
N SER A 198 27.90 -13.31 -19.70
CA SER A 198 28.14 -14.76 -19.64
C SER A 198 27.46 -15.44 -18.44
N ARG A 199 27.34 -14.74 -17.29
CA ARG A 199 26.84 -15.32 -16.03
C ARG A 199 25.95 -14.33 -15.26
N PRO A 200 24.85 -13.83 -15.83
CA PRO A 200 24.09 -12.71 -15.26
C PRO A 200 23.55 -13.00 -13.86
N ARG A 201 23.23 -14.26 -13.55
CA ARG A 201 22.74 -14.66 -12.22
C ARG A 201 23.72 -14.37 -11.09
N GLN A 202 25.03 -14.35 -11.36
CA GLN A 202 26.06 -14.05 -10.36
C GLN A 202 26.19 -12.56 -10.07
N TRP A 203 25.67 -11.72 -10.97
CA TRP A 203 25.77 -10.27 -10.90
C TRP A 203 24.47 -9.61 -10.48
N LEU A 204 23.50 -10.37 -9.95
CA LEU A 204 22.25 -9.81 -9.43
C LEU A 204 22.50 -9.06 -8.12
N PRO A 205 21.69 -8.03 -7.77
CA PRO A 205 21.98 -7.13 -6.66
C PRO A 205 22.18 -7.84 -5.30
N TRP A 206 21.48 -8.95 -5.04
CA TRP A 206 21.62 -9.71 -3.79
C TRP A 206 22.94 -10.48 -3.64
N ASN A 207 23.74 -10.58 -4.70
CA ASN A 207 25.10 -11.13 -4.62
C ASN A 207 26.16 -10.03 -4.43
N HIS A 208 25.75 -8.76 -4.44
CA HIS A 208 26.64 -7.61 -4.33
C HIS A 208 26.81 -7.22 -2.84
N PRO A 209 28.00 -6.73 -2.42
CA PRO A 209 28.19 -6.24 -1.07
C PRO A 209 27.15 -5.17 -0.69
N ARG A 210 26.59 -5.29 0.51
CA ARG A 210 25.66 -4.30 1.04
C ARG A 210 26.40 -3.00 1.34
N ASP A 211 25.73 -1.89 1.11
CA ASP A 211 26.18 -0.58 1.54
C ASP A 211 26.11 -0.51 3.08
N PRO A 212 27.25 -0.37 3.79
CA PRO A 212 27.26 -0.28 5.24
C PRO A 212 26.52 0.96 5.78
N ALA A 213 26.31 1.99 4.95
CA ALA A 213 25.53 3.17 5.30
C ALA A 213 24.01 2.98 5.17
N ARG A 214 23.54 1.85 4.62
CA ARG A 214 22.12 1.61 4.35
C ARG A 214 21.59 0.40 5.14
N PRO A 215 20.72 0.60 6.15
CA PRO A 215 20.14 -0.51 6.90
C PRO A 215 19.22 -1.36 6.01
N PRO A 216 19.05 -2.66 6.31
CA PRO A 216 18.15 -3.54 5.56
C PRO A 216 16.71 -3.01 5.62
N PRO A 217 15.90 -3.18 4.56
CA PRO A 217 14.51 -2.76 4.60
C PRO A 217 13.74 -3.57 5.66
N GLY A 218 13.12 -2.85 6.59
CA GLY A 218 12.17 -3.39 7.59
C GLY A 218 10.75 -3.51 7.09
#